data_AF-A0A9D5PW53-F1
#
_entry.id   AF-A0A9D5PW53-F1
#
_cell.length_a   1.000
_cell.length_b   1.000
_cell.length_c   1.000
_cell.angle_alpha   90.00
_cell.angle_beta   90.00
_cell.angle_gamma   90.00
#
_symmetry.space_group_name_H-M   'P 1'
#
loop_
_entity.id
_entity.type
_entity.pdbx_description
1 polymer ?
#
loop_
_entity_poly.entity_id
_entity_poly.type
_entity_poly.pdbx_seq_one_letter_code
_entity_poly.pdbx_strand_id
1 'polypeptide(L)'
;MKELENVLDETHETGDTAKRYEIAKIAVAEYPGNFDCLLWLAMAEESYAIHNCGRYSEEQQEHFKIAVKLYETIFEDCEDADTKNCAIRGLVRNLPDIGRKADAVFYAKQHPYDEDELLMWCLSGEELSFHRQKMIERKMCNLVGDLEWGKHDLHAIRAAETVIKTIIDDGNYLFYNEALMHNYIWQAMCLTREGNFDKAVETLKSSYQYAIAYERDLKKARVKPVPYTCAILNKLTFDSKVLRVSGTSTLTEDFKEYLTWKEFDPLREREDFQALYVL
;
A
#
# COMPACT_ATOMS: atom_id res chain seq x y z
N MET A 1 -30.52 1.55 -26.77
CA MET A 1 -29.35 1.78 -25.88
C MET A 1 -29.81 1.81 -24.43
N LYS A 2 -30.61 2.79 -23.98
CA LYS A 2 -31.11 2.87 -22.60
C LYS A 2 -31.86 1.62 -22.08
N GLU A 3 -32.62 0.95 -22.93
CA GLU A 3 -33.27 -0.32 -22.55
C GLU A 3 -32.25 -1.45 -22.34
N LEU A 4 -31.19 -1.52 -23.17
CA LEU A 4 -30.12 -2.50 -23.00
C LEU A 4 -29.27 -2.20 -21.76
N GLU A 5 -28.99 -0.92 -21.48
CA GLU A 5 -28.30 -0.47 -20.26
C GLU A 5 -29.04 -0.95 -19.01
N ASN A 6 -30.35 -0.70 -18.93
CA ASN A 6 -31.15 -1.13 -17.77
C ASN A 6 -31.09 -2.65 -17.57
N VAL A 7 -31.19 -3.44 -18.65
CA VAL A 7 -31.14 -4.91 -18.54
C VAL A 7 -29.72 -5.38 -18.20
N LEU A 8 -28.69 -4.70 -18.70
CA LEU A 8 -27.30 -4.98 -18.36
C LEU A 8 -27.07 -4.74 -16.86
N ASP A 9 -27.56 -3.63 -16.31
CA ASP A 9 -27.47 -3.27 -14.89
C ASP A 9 -28.14 -4.33 -13.99
N GLU A 10 -29.31 -4.85 -14.39
CA GLU A 10 -29.96 -5.97 -13.69
C GLU A 10 -29.06 -7.21 -13.62
N THR A 11 -28.25 -7.49 -14.65
CA THR A 11 -27.30 -8.62 -14.62
C THR A 11 -26.14 -8.39 -13.65
N HIS A 12 -25.82 -7.13 -13.32
CA HIS A 12 -24.83 -6.82 -12.30
C HIS A 12 -25.35 -7.13 -10.89
N GLU A 13 -26.65 -6.90 -10.65
CA GLU A 13 -27.29 -7.23 -9.37
C GLU A 13 -27.42 -8.74 -9.14
N THR A 14 -27.76 -9.49 -10.20
CA THR A 14 -27.97 -10.95 -10.09
C THR A 14 -26.69 -11.77 -10.26
N GLY A 15 -25.64 -11.18 -10.84
CA GLY A 15 -24.40 -11.88 -11.18
C GLY A 15 -24.49 -12.78 -12.41
N ASP A 16 -25.54 -12.67 -13.23
CA ASP A 16 -25.74 -13.49 -14.42
C ASP A 16 -24.84 -13.06 -15.58
N THR A 17 -23.61 -13.60 -15.58
CA THR A 17 -22.57 -13.30 -16.57
C THR A 17 -22.87 -13.88 -17.95
N ALA A 18 -23.62 -14.97 -18.06
CA ALA A 18 -24.06 -15.53 -19.34
C ALA A 18 -25.06 -14.60 -20.03
N LYS A 19 -26.08 -14.13 -19.29
CA LYS A 19 -27.03 -13.14 -19.81
C LYS A 19 -26.35 -11.83 -20.17
N ARG A 20 -25.39 -11.37 -19.34
CA ARG A 20 -24.59 -10.16 -19.65
C ARG A 20 -23.86 -10.28 -20.98
N TYR A 21 -23.27 -11.45 -21.24
CA TYR A 21 -22.59 -11.72 -22.49
C TYR A 21 -23.52 -11.65 -23.71
N GLU A 22 -24.70 -12.25 -23.63
CA GLU A 22 -25.69 -12.17 -24.71
C GLU A 22 -26.16 -10.73 -24.97
N ILE A 23 -26.43 -9.96 -23.92
CA ILE A 23 -26.85 -8.54 -24.04
C ILE A 23 -25.75 -7.71 -24.70
N ALA A 24 -24.49 -7.89 -24.29
CA ALA A 24 -23.38 -7.13 -24.84
C ALA A 24 -23.17 -7.43 -26.34
N LYS A 25 -23.34 -8.69 -26.77
CA LYS A 25 -23.32 -9.04 -28.20
C LYS A 25 -24.43 -8.34 -28.99
N ILE A 26 -25.64 -8.30 -28.43
CA ILE A 26 -26.78 -7.58 -29.04
C ILE A 26 -26.46 -6.09 -29.14
N ALA A 27 -25.92 -5.49 -28.09
CA ALA A 27 -25.57 -4.07 -28.06
C ALA A 27 -24.55 -3.69 -29.14
N VAL A 28 -23.48 -4.46 -29.30
CA VAL A 28 -22.48 -4.19 -30.37
C VAL A 28 -23.07 -4.38 -31.77
N ALA A 29 -24.00 -5.32 -31.95
CA ALA A 29 -24.67 -5.54 -33.23
C ALA A 29 -25.65 -4.40 -33.59
N GLU A 30 -26.39 -3.86 -32.61
CA GLU A 30 -27.32 -2.75 -32.81
C GLU A 30 -26.63 -1.39 -32.94
N TYR A 31 -25.51 -1.19 -32.24
CA TYR A 31 -24.77 0.08 -32.18
C TYR A 31 -23.31 -0.10 -32.63
N PRO A 32 -23.06 -0.47 -33.90
CA PRO A 32 -21.70 -0.66 -34.39
C PRO A 32 -20.92 0.67 -34.34
N GLY A 33 -19.71 0.62 -33.80
CA GLY A 33 -18.84 1.79 -33.62
C GLY A 33 -19.05 2.57 -32.32
N ASN A 34 -19.99 2.15 -31.46
CA ASN A 34 -20.08 2.68 -30.10
C ASN A 34 -19.06 1.97 -29.18
N PHE A 35 -18.08 2.72 -28.67
CA PHE A 35 -17.01 2.17 -27.83
C PHE A 35 -17.49 1.71 -26.45
N ASP A 36 -18.57 2.26 -25.90
CA ASP A 36 -19.11 1.81 -24.61
C ASP A 36 -19.77 0.44 -24.77
N CYS A 37 -20.52 0.20 -25.85
CA CYS A 37 -21.01 -1.13 -26.19
C CYS A 37 -19.87 -2.12 -26.44
N LEU A 38 -18.79 -1.67 -27.09
CA LEU A 38 -17.60 -2.50 -27.29
C LEU A 38 -16.91 -2.85 -25.97
N LEU A 39 -16.85 -1.89 -25.04
CA LEU A 39 -16.33 -2.07 -23.69
C LEU A 39 -17.19 -3.05 -22.90
N TRP A 40 -18.52 -2.95 -22.98
CA TRP A 40 -19.43 -3.92 -22.35
C TRP A 40 -19.16 -5.33 -22.84
N LEU A 41 -18.95 -5.51 -24.16
CA LEU A 41 -18.62 -6.82 -24.72
C LEU A 41 -17.26 -7.31 -24.21
N ALA A 42 -16.23 -6.47 -24.20
CA ALA A 42 -14.91 -6.84 -23.69
C ALA A 42 -14.97 -7.29 -22.22
N MET A 43 -15.70 -6.56 -21.38
CA MET A 43 -15.91 -6.91 -19.96
C MET A 43 -16.76 -8.17 -19.80
N ALA A 44 -17.77 -8.36 -20.66
CA ALA A 44 -18.63 -9.53 -20.62
C ALA A 44 -17.89 -10.80 -21.03
N GLU A 45 -17.06 -10.75 -22.08
CA GLU A 45 -16.14 -11.81 -22.49
C GLU A 45 -15.24 -12.25 -21.32
N GLU A 46 -14.59 -11.30 -20.64
CA GLU A 46 -13.77 -11.57 -19.44
C GLU A 46 -14.58 -12.24 -18.31
N SER A 47 -15.72 -11.67 -17.93
CA SER A 47 -16.52 -12.20 -16.83
C SER A 47 -17.13 -13.57 -17.17
N TYR A 48 -17.51 -13.80 -18.42
CA TYR A 48 -18.01 -15.08 -18.89
C TYR A 48 -16.91 -16.15 -18.79
N ALA A 49 -15.70 -15.83 -19.26
CA ALA A 49 -14.53 -16.70 -19.20
C ALA A 49 -14.18 -17.13 -17.77
N ILE A 50 -14.28 -16.22 -16.80
CA ILE A 50 -13.96 -16.48 -15.39
C ILE A 50 -15.02 -17.38 -14.73
N HIS A 51 -16.30 -17.15 -15.04
CA HIS A 51 -17.40 -17.72 -14.26
C HIS A 51 -18.10 -18.92 -14.92
N ASN A 52 -18.05 -19.05 -16.25
CA ASN A 52 -18.78 -20.08 -16.98
C ASN A 52 -17.88 -21.09 -17.69
N CYS A 53 -16.62 -20.76 -17.94
CA CYS A 53 -15.68 -21.68 -18.57
C CYS A 53 -14.88 -22.49 -17.54
N GLY A 54 -14.34 -23.64 -17.97
CA GLY A 54 -13.39 -24.41 -17.16
C GLY A 54 -12.11 -23.60 -16.93
N ARG A 55 -11.60 -23.58 -15.70
CA ARG A 55 -10.35 -22.89 -15.36
C ARG A 55 -9.19 -23.46 -16.19
N TYR A 56 -8.44 -22.60 -16.87
CA TYR A 56 -7.36 -22.92 -17.80
C TYR A 56 -7.78 -23.73 -19.04
N SER A 57 -9.08 -23.73 -19.38
CA SER A 57 -9.56 -24.36 -20.61
C SER A 57 -9.21 -23.54 -21.86
N GLU A 58 -9.21 -24.21 -23.02
CA GLU A 58 -9.06 -23.55 -24.32
C GLU A 58 -10.18 -22.53 -24.57
N GLU A 59 -11.40 -22.83 -24.14
CA GLU A 59 -12.56 -21.94 -24.23
C GLU A 59 -12.33 -20.65 -23.44
N GLN A 60 -11.89 -20.75 -22.18
CA GLN A 60 -11.54 -19.59 -21.36
C GLN A 60 -10.46 -18.73 -22.03
N GLN A 61 -9.42 -19.37 -22.57
CA GLN A 61 -8.33 -18.69 -23.26
C GLN A 61 -8.80 -17.96 -24.52
N GLU A 62 -9.77 -18.51 -25.25
CA GLU A 62 -10.32 -17.86 -26.43
C GLU A 62 -11.12 -16.61 -26.07
N HIS A 63 -11.97 -16.68 -25.04
CA HIS A 63 -12.68 -15.51 -24.53
C HIS A 63 -11.72 -14.40 -24.07
N PHE A 64 -10.62 -14.75 -23.38
CA PHE A 64 -9.60 -13.75 -23.01
C PHE A 64 -8.92 -13.11 -24.22
N LYS A 65 -8.62 -13.86 -25.28
CA LYS A 65 -8.07 -13.28 -26.51
C LYS A 65 -9.06 -12.34 -27.19
N ILE A 66 -10.34 -12.69 -27.22
CA ILE A 66 -11.40 -11.82 -27.75
C ILE A 66 -11.47 -10.54 -26.92
N ALA A 67 -11.56 -10.65 -25.59
CA ALA A 67 -11.58 -9.52 -24.68
C ALA A 67 -10.37 -8.59 -24.90
N VAL A 68 -9.16 -9.14 -24.96
CA VAL A 68 -7.93 -8.36 -25.23
C VAL A 68 -8.03 -7.62 -26.55
N LYS A 69 -8.45 -8.29 -27.64
CA LYS A 69 -8.59 -7.66 -28.95
C LYS A 69 -9.57 -6.48 -28.90
N LEU A 70 -10.70 -6.63 -28.22
CA LEU A 70 -11.68 -5.57 -28.06
C LEU A 70 -11.10 -4.39 -27.25
N TYR A 71 -10.41 -4.67 -26.14
CA TYR A 71 -9.74 -3.63 -25.35
C TYR A 71 -8.62 -2.92 -26.13
N GLU A 72 -7.85 -3.62 -26.96
CA GLU A 72 -6.83 -3.01 -27.84
C GLU A 72 -7.49 -2.06 -28.84
N THR A 73 -8.60 -2.46 -29.47
CA THR A 73 -9.38 -1.58 -30.37
C THR A 73 -9.90 -0.34 -29.64
N ILE A 74 -10.43 -0.48 -28.43
CA ILE A 74 -10.89 0.67 -27.63
C ILE A 74 -9.72 1.60 -27.30
N PHE A 75 -8.59 1.03 -26.88
CA PHE A 75 -7.41 1.81 -26.50
C PHE A 75 -6.82 2.60 -27.69
N GLU A 76 -6.79 2.00 -28.88
CA GLU A 76 -6.25 2.63 -30.09
C GLU A 76 -7.19 3.71 -30.65
N ASP A 77 -8.49 3.40 -30.76
CA ASP A 77 -9.42 4.19 -31.59
C ASP A 77 -10.39 5.08 -30.79
N CYS A 78 -10.60 4.85 -29.48
CA CYS A 78 -11.51 5.66 -28.68
C CYS A 78 -10.86 6.98 -28.26
N GLU A 79 -11.53 8.12 -28.37
CA GLU A 79 -11.00 9.41 -27.86
C GLU A 79 -11.36 9.66 -26.39
N ASP A 80 -12.36 8.95 -25.86
CA ASP A 80 -12.83 9.12 -24.49
C ASP A 80 -11.82 8.56 -23.46
N ALA A 81 -11.45 9.40 -22.50
CA ALA A 81 -10.40 9.07 -21.54
C ALA A 81 -10.85 8.01 -20.53
N ASP A 82 -12.11 8.01 -20.11
CA ASP A 82 -12.63 7.08 -19.11
C ASP A 82 -12.77 5.69 -19.71
N THR A 83 -13.33 5.59 -20.93
CA THR A 83 -13.43 4.35 -21.68
C THR A 83 -12.05 3.79 -22.04
N LYS A 84 -11.07 4.63 -22.39
CA LYS A 84 -9.66 4.21 -22.54
C LYS A 84 -9.06 3.67 -21.25
N ASN A 85 -9.27 4.35 -20.12
CA ASN A 85 -8.77 3.90 -18.83
C ASN A 85 -9.38 2.53 -18.43
N CYS A 86 -10.68 2.33 -18.68
CA CYS A 86 -11.34 1.04 -18.50
C CYS A 86 -10.70 -0.05 -19.38
N ALA A 87 -10.44 0.25 -20.66
CA ALA A 87 -9.80 -0.69 -21.57
C ALA A 87 -8.39 -1.10 -21.10
N ILE A 88 -7.61 -0.16 -20.58
CA ILE A 88 -6.27 -0.44 -20.06
C ILE A 88 -6.32 -1.36 -18.84
N ARG A 89 -7.27 -1.14 -17.92
CA ARG A 89 -7.51 -2.08 -16.81
C ARG A 89 -7.90 -3.48 -17.31
N GLY A 90 -8.69 -3.55 -18.38
CA GLY A 90 -8.99 -4.78 -19.10
C GLY A 90 -7.73 -5.48 -19.64
N LEU A 91 -6.89 -4.74 -20.38
CA LEU A 91 -5.63 -5.25 -20.94
C LEU A 91 -4.71 -5.80 -19.85
N VAL A 92 -4.45 -5.01 -18.81
CA VAL A 92 -3.57 -5.38 -17.70
C VAL A 92 -4.01 -6.69 -17.03
N ARG A 93 -5.33 -6.92 -16.90
CA ARG A 93 -5.88 -8.14 -16.29
C ARG A 93 -5.78 -9.37 -17.19
N ASN A 94 -6.05 -9.22 -18.49
CA ASN A 94 -6.23 -10.37 -19.39
C ASN A 94 -4.96 -10.76 -20.17
N LEU A 95 -4.07 -9.80 -20.46
CA LEU A 95 -2.82 -10.05 -21.20
C LEU A 95 -1.92 -11.13 -20.55
N PRO A 96 -1.75 -11.18 -19.21
CA PRO A 96 -0.96 -12.23 -18.57
C PRO A 96 -1.52 -13.64 -18.84
N ASP A 97 -2.85 -13.79 -18.81
CA ASP A 97 -3.51 -15.08 -18.99
C ASP A 97 -3.36 -15.66 -20.39
N ILE A 98 -3.13 -14.81 -21.40
CA ILE A 98 -2.84 -15.21 -22.79
C ILE A 98 -1.33 -15.20 -23.13
N GLY A 99 -0.46 -15.15 -22.11
CA GLY A 99 0.99 -15.24 -22.29
C GLY A 99 1.69 -13.92 -22.66
N ARG A 100 0.99 -12.78 -22.62
CA ARG A 100 1.50 -11.43 -22.97
C ARG A 100 1.81 -10.57 -21.73
N LYS A 101 2.41 -11.18 -20.70
CA LYS A 101 2.73 -10.48 -19.43
C LYS A 101 3.57 -9.21 -19.61
N ALA A 102 4.52 -9.20 -20.55
CA ALA A 102 5.38 -8.03 -20.79
C ALA A 102 4.57 -6.79 -21.22
N ASP A 103 3.58 -7.00 -22.09
CA ASP A 103 2.68 -5.96 -22.56
C ASP A 103 1.80 -5.44 -21.42
N ALA A 104 1.28 -6.35 -20.58
CA ALA A 104 0.52 -5.99 -19.39
C ALA A 104 1.30 -5.07 -18.44
N VAL A 105 2.58 -5.40 -18.19
CA VAL A 105 3.48 -4.57 -17.38
C VAL A 105 3.76 -3.22 -18.04
N PHE A 106 3.90 -3.17 -19.37
CA PHE A 106 4.06 -1.92 -20.10
C PHE A 106 2.86 -0.99 -19.88
N TYR A 107 1.64 -1.51 -20.05
CA TYR A 107 0.42 -0.75 -19.83
C TYR A 107 0.29 -0.29 -18.36
N ALA A 108 0.54 -1.15 -17.39
CA ALA A 108 0.47 -0.78 -15.97
C ALA A 108 1.38 0.43 -15.62
N LYS A 109 2.58 0.48 -16.19
CA LYS A 109 3.56 1.55 -15.95
C LYS A 109 3.22 2.89 -16.61
N GLN A 110 2.31 2.92 -17.58
CA GLN A 110 1.82 4.18 -18.15
C GLN A 110 0.84 4.90 -17.22
N HIS A 111 0.39 4.26 -16.13
CA HIS A 111 -0.58 4.79 -15.19
C HIS A 111 0.02 4.95 -13.78
N PRO A 112 0.85 5.98 -13.55
CA PRO A 112 1.64 6.10 -12.32
C PRO A 112 0.80 6.23 -11.04
N TYR A 113 -0.47 6.67 -11.14
CA TYR A 113 -1.36 6.78 -9.97
C TYR A 113 -1.86 5.43 -9.47
N ASP A 114 -2.02 4.45 -10.37
CA ASP A 114 -2.58 3.12 -10.07
C ASP A 114 -1.57 1.99 -10.36
N GLU A 115 -0.32 2.33 -10.69
CA GLU A 115 0.71 1.41 -11.18
C GLU A 115 0.83 0.17 -10.27
N ASP A 116 0.92 0.38 -8.96
CA ASP A 116 1.08 -0.74 -8.03
C ASP A 116 -0.11 -1.68 -8.00
N GLU A 117 -1.33 -1.15 -8.14
CA GLU A 117 -2.55 -1.95 -8.17
C GLU A 117 -2.68 -2.71 -9.48
N LEU A 118 -2.33 -2.06 -10.60
CA LEU A 118 -2.31 -2.68 -11.92
C LEU A 118 -1.25 -3.79 -12.00
N LEU A 119 -0.05 -3.55 -11.47
CA LEU A 119 1.02 -4.55 -11.44
C LEU A 119 0.60 -5.82 -10.67
N MET A 120 -0.29 -5.74 -9.67
CA MET A 120 -0.74 -6.95 -8.97
C MET A 120 -1.42 -7.98 -9.88
N TRP A 121 -2.01 -7.54 -11.00
CA TRP A 121 -2.61 -8.43 -12.01
C TRP A 121 -1.58 -9.02 -12.97
N CYS A 122 -0.43 -8.38 -13.14
CA CYS A 122 0.63 -8.82 -14.04
C CYS A 122 1.63 -9.79 -13.38
N LEU A 123 1.91 -9.58 -12.09
CA LEU A 123 2.97 -10.29 -11.39
C LEU A 123 2.47 -11.65 -10.85
N SER A 124 3.38 -12.61 -10.68
CA SER A 124 3.04 -13.93 -10.15
C SER A 124 4.15 -14.47 -9.24
N GLY A 125 3.81 -15.48 -8.42
CA GLY A 125 4.75 -16.14 -7.51
C GLY A 125 5.51 -15.19 -6.58
N GLU A 126 6.83 -15.33 -6.56
CA GLU A 126 7.74 -14.56 -5.70
C GLU A 126 7.73 -13.06 -6.02
N GLU A 127 7.59 -12.69 -7.29
CA GLU A 127 7.55 -11.30 -7.73
C GLU A 127 6.32 -10.57 -7.19
N LEU A 128 5.14 -11.20 -7.31
CA LEU A 128 3.90 -10.67 -6.76
C LEU A 128 3.97 -10.59 -5.23
N SER A 129 4.53 -11.61 -4.58
CA SER A 129 4.68 -11.60 -3.13
C SER A 129 5.57 -10.46 -2.66
N PHE A 130 6.70 -10.21 -3.32
CA PHE A 130 7.59 -9.09 -2.98
C PHE A 130 6.91 -7.74 -3.21
N HIS A 131 6.22 -7.58 -4.34
CA HIS A 131 5.46 -6.36 -4.66
C HIS A 131 4.39 -6.05 -3.62
N ARG A 132 3.61 -7.05 -3.20
CA ARG A 132 2.60 -6.89 -2.14
C ARG A 132 3.21 -6.44 -0.83
N GLN A 133 4.35 -6.99 -0.42
CA GLN A 133 5.01 -6.55 0.81
C GLN A 133 5.46 -5.09 0.73
N LYS A 134 6.01 -4.65 -0.41
CA LYS A 134 6.33 -3.23 -0.63
C LYS A 134 5.11 -2.33 -0.53
N MET A 135 3.98 -2.74 -1.12
CA MET A 135 2.74 -1.97 -1.01
C MET A 135 2.24 -1.88 0.43
N ILE A 136 2.31 -2.98 1.19
CA ILE A 136 1.93 -3.01 2.62
C ILE A 136 2.83 -2.06 3.41
N GLU A 137 4.14 -2.14 3.24
CA GLU A 137 5.11 -1.28 3.92
C GLU A 137 4.86 0.20 3.63
N ARG A 138 4.64 0.57 2.37
CA ARG A 138 4.34 1.96 2.00
C ARG A 138 3.02 2.45 2.58
N LYS A 139 1.96 1.64 2.54
CA LYS A 139 0.64 1.98 3.12
C LYS A 139 0.74 2.14 4.64
N MET A 140 1.49 1.26 5.29
CA MET A 140 1.80 1.36 6.72
C MET A 140 2.56 2.65 7.03
N CYS A 141 3.64 2.95 6.31
CA CYS A 141 4.43 4.17 6.49
C CYS A 141 3.58 5.44 6.37
N ASN A 142 2.72 5.51 5.35
CA ASN A 142 1.81 6.65 5.16
C ASN A 142 0.80 6.77 6.32
N LEU A 143 0.14 5.67 6.70
CA LEU A 143 -0.82 5.67 7.80
C LEU A 143 -0.18 6.08 9.13
N VAL A 144 1.01 5.56 9.42
CA VAL A 144 1.80 5.94 10.61
C VAL A 144 2.09 7.44 10.58
N GLY A 145 2.57 7.98 9.45
CA GLY A 145 2.84 9.42 9.30
C GLY A 145 1.61 10.29 9.52
N ASP A 146 0.45 9.89 8.98
CA ASP A 146 -0.81 10.63 9.13
C ASP A 146 -1.31 10.62 10.59
N LEU A 147 -1.17 9.48 11.29
CA LEU A 147 -1.52 9.35 12.71
C LEU A 147 -0.58 10.16 13.62
N GLU A 148 0.69 10.28 13.23
CA GLU A 148 1.71 11.04 13.96
C GLU A 148 1.60 12.55 13.75
N TRP A 149 0.94 13.00 12.67
CA TRP A 149 0.84 14.42 12.30
C TRP A 149 0.27 15.30 13.42
N GLY A 150 -0.71 14.77 14.17
CA GLY A 150 -1.37 15.50 15.25
C GLY A 150 -0.50 15.79 16.48
N LYS A 151 0.57 15.00 16.72
CA LYS A 151 1.59 15.05 17.82
C LYS A 151 1.09 15.25 19.27
N HIS A 152 -0.20 15.48 19.48
CA HIS A 152 -0.83 15.84 20.74
C HIS A 152 -2.09 15.00 21.01
N ASP A 153 -2.51 14.20 20.03
CA ASP A 153 -3.58 13.21 20.21
C ASP A 153 -2.96 11.88 20.65
N LEU A 154 -3.05 11.61 21.95
CA LEU A 154 -2.54 10.38 22.55
C LEU A 154 -3.19 9.12 21.96
N HIS A 155 -4.45 9.19 21.51
CA HIS A 155 -5.11 8.07 20.87
C HIS A 155 -4.51 7.78 19.50
N ALA A 156 -4.33 8.81 18.67
CA ALA A 156 -3.71 8.67 17.35
C ALA A 156 -2.26 8.14 17.43
N ILE A 157 -1.46 8.68 18.36
CA ILE A 157 -0.07 8.24 18.57
C ILE A 157 0.01 6.76 18.99
N ARG A 158 -0.89 6.33 19.89
CA ARG A 158 -0.97 4.91 20.30
C ARG A 158 -1.47 4.01 19.18
N ALA A 159 -2.34 4.52 18.30
CA ALA A 159 -2.75 3.79 17.11
C ALA A 159 -1.57 3.59 16.15
N ALA A 160 -0.73 4.61 15.94
CA ALA A 160 0.49 4.50 15.12
C ALA A 160 1.45 3.44 15.67
N GLU A 161 1.71 3.47 16.98
CA GLU A 161 2.50 2.43 17.67
C GLU A 161 1.89 1.03 17.46
N THR A 162 0.57 0.89 17.63
CA THR A 162 -0.13 -0.39 17.50
C THR A 162 -0.04 -0.93 16.08
N VAL A 163 -0.21 -0.09 15.05
CA VAL A 163 -0.03 -0.48 13.65
C VAL A 163 1.37 -1.03 13.43
N ILE A 164 2.41 -0.33 13.90
CA ILE A 164 3.81 -0.78 13.74
C ILE A 164 4.02 -2.15 14.38
N LYS A 165 3.59 -2.30 15.65
CA LYS A 165 3.80 -3.54 16.42
C LYS A 165 2.93 -4.71 15.95
N THR A 166 1.83 -4.43 15.25
CA THR A 166 0.98 -5.48 14.67
C THR A 166 1.57 -6.03 13.37
N ILE A 167 2.14 -5.15 12.53
CA ILE A 167 2.75 -5.57 11.25
C ILE A 167 4.16 -6.15 11.46
N ILE A 168 4.91 -5.62 12.42
CA ILE A 168 6.25 -6.07 12.79
C ILE A 168 6.17 -6.62 14.22
N ASP A 169 5.69 -7.86 14.32
CA ASP A 169 5.33 -8.54 15.57
C ASP A 169 6.52 -9.16 16.32
N ASP A 170 7.65 -9.34 15.65
CA ASP A 170 8.86 -9.96 16.20
C ASP A 170 9.86 -8.98 16.84
N GLY A 171 9.53 -7.68 16.82
CA GLY A 171 10.37 -6.62 17.38
C GLY A 171 11.55 -6.19 16.50
N ASN A 172 11.71 -6.74 15.29
CA ASN A 172 12.73 -6.31 14.33
C ASN A 172 12.27 -5.07 13.55
N TYR A 173 12.05 -3.97 14.26
CA TYR A 173 11.44 -2.75 13.72
C TYR A 173 12.30 -2.01 12.68
N LEU A 174 13.63 -2.22 12.69
CA LEU A 174 14.60 -1.58 11.78
C LEU A 174 14.36 -0.06 11.63
N PHE A 175 13.91 0.39 10.47
CA PHE A 175 13.57 1.78 10.16
C PHE A 175 12.52 2.34 11.12
N TYR A 176 11.52 1.55 11.49
CA TYR A 176 10.40 1.97 12.34
C TYR A 176 10.79 2.18 13.82
N ASN A 177 12.02 1.85 14.22
CA ASN A 177 12.53 2.30 15.53
C ASN A 177 12.53 3.84 15.64
N GLU A 178 12.73 4.56 14.54
CA GLU A 178 12.68 6.03 14.53
C GLU A 178 11.28 6.57 14.82
N ALA A 179 10.27 6.04 14.12
CA ALA A 179 8.87 6.37 14.38
C ALA A 179 8.46 6.03 15.82
N LEU A 180 8.87 4.86 16.32
CA LEU A 180 8.61 4.46 17.71
C LEU A 180 9.30 5.39 18.72
N MET A 181 10.53 5.81 18.49
CA MET A 181 11.19 6.80 19.35
C MET A 181 10.34 8.08 19.46
N HIS A 182 10.00 8.68 18.32
CA HIS A 182 9.18 9.90 18.29
C HIS A 182 7.81 9.70 18.95
N ASN A 183 7.13 8.59 18.66
CA ASN A 183 5.84 8.26 19.28
C ASN A 183 5.91 8.25 20.80
N TYR A 184 6.95 7.65 21.37
CA TYR A 184 7.12 7.63 22.82
C TYR A 184 7.46 9.02 23.39
N ILE A 185 8.20 9.88 22.67
CA ILE A 185 8.34 11.31 23.06
C ILE A 185 6.98 11.99 23.12
N TRP A 186 6.16 11.87 22.07
CA TRP A 186 4.84 12.52 22.01
C TRP A 186 3.89 12.00 23.11
N GLN A 187 3.92 10.70 23.38
CA GLN A 187 3.17 10.10 24.49
C GLN A 187 3.63 10.66 25.85
N ALA A 188 4.94 10.77 26.08
CA ALA A 188 5.48 11.32 27.31
C ALA A 188 5.07 12.79 27.52
N MET A 189 5.02 13.59 26.44
CA MET A 189 4.51 14.98 26.51
C MET A 189 3.05 15.00 26.95
N CYS A 190 2.21 14.15 26.38
CA CYS A 190 0.79 14.04 26.76
C CYS A 190 0.64 13.63 28.23
N LEU A 191 1.37 12.60 28.66
CA LEU A 191 1.36 12.11 30.04
C LEU A 191 1.83 13.18 31.03
N THR A 192 2.84 13.97 30.67
CA THR A 192 3.34 15.06 31.52
C THR A 192 2.28 16.16 31.67
N ARG A 193 1.57 16.50 30.59
CA ARG A 193 0.44 17.46 30.64
C ARG A 193 -0.72 16.96 31.51
N GLU A 194 -0.94 15.65 31.55
CA GLU A 194 -1.94 14.99 32.41
C GLU A 194 -1.46 14.82 33.87
N GLY A 195 -0.23 15.21 34.20
CA GLY A 195 0.35 15.04 35.54
C GLY A 195 0.81 13.61 35.86
N ASN A 196 0.81 12.71 34.89
CA ASN A 196 1.25 11.32 35.06
C ASN A 196 2.77 11.20 34.87
N PHE A 197 3.52 11.79 35.80
CA PHE A 197 4.96 11.98 35.69
C PHE A 197 5.76 10.68 35.68
N ASP A 198 5.39 9.69 36.52
CA ASP A 198 6.10 8.41 36.58
C ASP A 198 6.02 7.69 35.24
N LYS A 199 4.81 7.60 34.67
CA LYS A 199 4.61 6.98 33.36
C LYS A 199 5.26 7.78 32.23
N ALA A 200 5.32 9.12 32.34
CA ALA A 200 6.04 9.94 31.37
C ALA A 200 7.53 9.59 31.34
N VAL A 201 8.18 9.48 32.51
CA VAL A 201 9.60 9.08 32.60
C VAL A 201 9.83 7.66 32.08
N GLU A 202 8.96 6.70 32.41
CA GLU A 202 9.03 5.34 31.85
C GLU A 202 8.91 5.34 30.32
N THR A 203 7.99 6.14 29.79
CA THR A 203 7.77 6.28 28.35
C THR A 203 9.01 6.88 27.65
N LEU A 204 9.66 7.87 28.28
CA LEU A 204 10.92 8.43 27.78
C LEU A 204 12.07 7.40 27.79
N LYS A 205 12.14 6.53 28.80
CA LYS A 205 13.11 5.42 28.80
C LYS A 205 12.90 4.50 27.61
N SER A 206 11.65 4.14 27.29
CA SER A 206 11.32 3.35 26.11
C SER A 206 11.71 4.06 24.81
N SER A 207 11.44 5.37 24.70
CA SER A 207 11.88 6.19 23.57
C SER A 207 13.39 6.05 23.34
N TYR A 208 14.20 6.19 24.40
CA TYR A 208 15.65 6.07 24.29
C TYR A 208 16.11 4.68 23.81
N GLN A 209 15.46 3.61 24.26
CA GLN A 209 15.77 2.25 23.79
C GLN A 209 15.55 2.11 22.27
N TYR A 210 14.49 2.72 21.74
CA TYR A 210 14.26 2.75 20.29
C TYR A 210 15.28 3.60 19.55
N ALA A 211 15.73 4.72 20.13
CA ALA A 211 16.82 5.52 19.57
C ALA A 211 18.11 4.70 19.39
N ILE A 212 18.53 3.98 20.44
CA ILE A 212 19.70 3.08 20.38
C ILE A 212 19.50 1.97 19.35
N ALA A 213 18.31 1.35 19.33
CA ALA A 213 18.01 0.27 18.41
C ALA A 213 18.12 0.74 16.95
N TYR A 214 17.57 1.91 16.63
CA TYR A 214 17.68 2.52 15.31
C TYR A 214 19.14 2.75 14.91
N GLU A 215 19.95 3.39 15.77
CA GLU A 215 21.36 3.66 15.46
C GLU A 215 22.17 2.39 15.24
N ARG A 216 21.94 1.36 16.06
CA ARG A 216 22.53 0.04 15.89
C ARG A 216 22.18 -0.55 14.53
N ASP A 217 20.92 -0.48 14.14
CA ASP A 217 20.44 -1.08 12.90
C ASP A 217 20.84 -0.25 11.66
N LEU A 218 20.89 1.08 11.77
CA LEU A 218 21.46 1.98 10.77
C LEU A 218 22.95 1.71 10.54
N LYS A 219 23.73 1.49 11.60
CA LYS A 219 25.15 1.12 11.48
C LYS A 219 25.34 -0.19 10.70
N LYS A 220 24.46 -1.18 10.90
CA LYS A 220 24.47 -2.42 10.09
C LYS A 220 24.05 -2.13 8.64
N ALA A 221 23.00 -1.34 8.45
CA ALA A 221 22.45 -0.95 7.14
C ALA A 221 23.42 -0.13 6.27
N ARG A 222 24.39 0.56 6.88
CA ARG A 222 25.50 1.23 6.18
C ARG A 222 26.50 0.27 5.54
N VAL A 223 26.62 -0.95 6.06
CA VAL A 223 27.51 -1.98 5.51
C VAL A 223 26.78 -2.79 4.44
N LYS A 224 25.53 -3.21 4.73
CA LYS A 224 24.68 -3.97 3.81
C LYS A 224 23.21 -3.84 4.20
N PRO A 225 22.27 -4.03 3.25
CA PRO A 225 20.85 -4.07 3.58
C PRO A 225 20.55 -5.11 4.68
N VAL A 226 19.70 -4.74 5.64
CA VAL A 226 19.31 -5.57 6.78
C VAL A 226 17.90 -6.09 6.55
N PRO A 227 17.65 -7.42 6.55
CA PRO A 227 16.32 -7.96 6.27
C PRO A 227 15.37 -7.78 7.45
N TYR A 228 14.10 -7.50 7.12
CA TYR A 228 13.00 -7.72 8.06
C TYR A 228 12.81 -9.22 8.28
N THR A 229 12.37 -9.59 9.49
CA THR A 229 12.18 -10.99 9.89
C THR A 229 10.71 -11.35 10.12
N CYS A 230 9.83 -10.36 10.28
CA CYS A 230 8.40 -10.61 10.47
C CYS A 230 7.78 -11.21 9.20
N ALA A 231 6.77 -12.07 9.37
CA ALA A 231 6.18 -12.81 8.24
C ALA A 231 5.60 -11.90 7.15
N ILE A 232 5.10 -10.72 7.53
CA ILE A 232 4.44 -9.78 6.62
C ILE A 232 5.45 -9.07 5.71
N LEU A 233 6.67 -8.78 6.20
CA LEU A 233 7.69 -8.00 5.46
C LEU A 233 9.00 -8.77 5.20
N ASN A 234 9.03 -10.09 5.40
CA ASN A 234 10.24 -10.93 5.34
C ASN A 234 11.02 -10.95 4.01
N LYS A 235 10.48 -10.39 2.93
CA LYS A 235 11.18 -10.23 1.65
C LYS A 235 11.82 -8.85 1.49
N LEU A 236 11.53 -7.91 2.40
CA LEU A 236 12.04 -6.55 2.36
C LEU A 236 13.31 -6.40 3.21
N THR A 237 14.08 -5.36 2.90
CA THR A 237 15.30 -5.00 3.62
C THR A 237 15.32 -3.51 3.90
N PHE A 238 15.84 -3.14 5.07
CA PHE A 238 16.25 -1.78 5.37
C PHE A 238 17.62 -1.48 4.75
N ASP A 239 17.67 -0.53 3.83
CA ASP A 239 18.91 -0.05 3.20
C ASP A 239 19.15 1.42 3.59
N SER A 240 20.34 1.73 4.10
CA SER A 240 20.69 3.11 4.47
C SER A 240 20.81 4.04 3.25
N LYS A 241 21.04 3.50 2.05
CA LYS A 241 21.22 4.30 0.82
C LYS A 241 19.95 4.98 0.32
N VAL A 242 18.78 4.48 0.74
CA VAL A 242 17.49 5.09 0.37
C VAL A 242 17.08 6.21 1.31
N LEU A 243 17.80 6.41 2.42
CA LEU A 243 17.50 7.46 3.39
C LEU A 243 17.87 8.83 2.84
N ARG A 244 16.94 9.76 2.95
CA ARG A 244 17.21 11.19 2.72
C ARG A 244 17.66 11.79 4.05
N VAL A 245 18.96 11.99 4.18
CA VAL A 245 19.56 12.56 5.39
C VAL A 245 19.72 14.07 5.19
N SER A 246 18.97 14.87 5.95
CA SER A 246 19.06 16.34 5.95
C SER A 246 19.80 16.91 7.16
N GLY A 247 20.03 16.10 8.20
CA GLY A 247 20.71 16.48 9.44
C GLY A 247 21.99 15.69 9.67
N THR A 248 22.81 16.16 10.62
CA THR A 248 24.04 15.46 11.05
C THR A 248 23.93 14.81 12.42
N SER A 249 22.83 15.06 13.14
CA SER A 249 22.60 14.50 14.47
C SER A 249 22.26 13.01 14.40
N THR A 250 22.55 12.31 15.50
CA THR A 250 22.08 10.95 15.72
C THR A 250 20.75 10.95 16.46
N LEU A 251 20.02 9.84 16.40
CA LEU A 251 18.69 9.76 17.01
C LEU A 251 18.74 9.83 18.55
N THR A 252 19.85 9.40 19.16
CA THR A 252 20.12 9.58 20.59
C THR A 252 20.49 11.02 20.96
N GLU A 253 21.10 11.78 20.05
CA GLU A 253 21.32 13.23 20.21
C GLU A 253 19.98 13.98 20.13
N ASP A 254 19.14 13.66 19.14
CA ASP A 254 17.80 14.23 19.00
C ASP A 254 16.94 13.93 20.23
N PHE A 255 17.01 12.71 20.78
CA PHE A 255 16.37 12.35 22.05
C PHE A 255 16.75 13.32 23.18
N LYS A 256 18.05 13.64 23.34
CA LYS A 256 18.53 14.56 24.37
C LYS A 256 18.02 15.98 24.14
N GLU A 257 17.90 16.40 22.89
CA GLU A 257 17.27 17.68 22.55
C GLU A 257 15.80 17.71 22.97
N TYR A 258 15.02 16.67 22.69
CA TYR A 258 13.61 16.59 23.10
C TYR A 258 13.44 16.72 24.61
N LEU A 259 14.35 16.17 25.41
CA LEU A 259 14.29 16.31 26.86
C LEU A 259 14.32 17.78 27.29
N THR A 260 14.94 18.69 26.52
CA THR A 260 15.03 20.14 26.84
C THR A 260 13.74 20.92 26.62
N TRP A 261 12.70 20.28 26.07
CA TRP A 261 11.45 20.96 25.78
C TRP A 261 10.64 21.33 27.02
N LYS A 262 9.91 22.43 26.93
CA LYS A 262 9.11 23.01 28.02
C LYS A 262 8.06 22.05 28.58
N GLU A 263 7.56 21.13 27.77
CA GLU A 263 6.58 20.12 28.19
C GLU A 263 7.09 19.26 29.33
N PHE A 264 8.41 19.09 29.45
CA PHE A 264 9.05 18.30 30.49
C PHE A 264 9.57 19.14 31.66
N ASP A 265 9.30 20.45 31.70
CA ASP A 265 9.69 21.30 32.83
C ASP A 265 9.22 20.79 34.20
N PRO A 266 8.00 20.22 34.34
CA PRO A 266 7.57 19.60 35.60
C PRO A 266 8.44 18.42 36.07
N LEU A 267 9.23 17.82 35.18
CA LEU A 267 10.08 16.65 35.47
C LEU A 267 11.54 17.02 35.78
N ARG A 268 11.97 18.27 35.55
CA ARG A 268 13.37 18.71 35.56
C ARG A 268 14.15 18.36 36.82
N GLU A 269 13.50 18.49 37.97
CA GLU A 269 14.10 18.27 39.28
C GLU A 269 14.03 16.82 39.74
N ARG A 270 13.37 15.93 38.97
CA ARG A 270 13.29 14.52 39.34
C ARG A 270 14.58 13.79 38.97
N GLU A 271 15.14 13.06 39.94
CA GLU A 271 16.37 12.27 39.74
C GLU A 271 16.25 11.25 38.59
N ASP A 272 15.09 10.62 38.44
CA ASP A 272 14.84 9.61 37.40
C ASP A 272 14.72 10.20 35.99
N PHE A 273 14.30 11.46 35.86
CA PHE A 273 14.31 12.22 34.62
C PHE A 273 15.72 12.74 34.31
N GLN A 274 16.43 13.27 35.30
CA GLN A 274 17.81 13.71 35.15
C GLN A 274 18.74 12.57 34.69
N ALA A 275 18.48 11.35 35.16
CA ALA A 275 19.19 10.15 34.72
C ALA A 275 19.10 9.90 33.20
N LEU A 276 18.07 10.41 32.51
CA LEU A 276 17.92 10.25 31.06
C LEU A 276 18.98 11.01 30.24
N TYR A 277 19.57 12.08 30.80
CA TYR A 277 20.62 12.85 30.12
C TYR A 277 21.96 12.13 30.03
N VAL A 278 22.20 11.20 30.97
CA VAL A 278 23.45 10.45 31.09
C VAL A 278 23.37 9.06 30.47
N LEU A 279 22.19 8.66 29.98
CA LEU A 279 22.03 7.48 29.13
C LEU A 279 22.72 7.68 27.78
#